data_AF-A0AAV4FCA2-F1
#
_entry.id   AF-A0AAV4FCA2-F1
#
_cell.length_a   1.000
_cell.length_b   1.000
_cell.length_c   1.000
_cell.angle_alpha   90.00
_cell.angle_beta   90.00
_cell.angle_gamma   90.00
#
_symmetry.space_group_name_H-M   'P 1'
#
loop_
_entity.id
_entity.type
_entity.pdbx_description
1 polymer ?
#
loop_
_entity_poly.entity_id
_entity_poly.type
_entity_poly.pdbx_seq_one_letter_code
_entity_poly.pdbx_strand_id
1 'polypeptide(L)'
;MESYCKYEGDYPIYPVGFRTHAHELGYAISGYRVRDGKWMEIGRMSPQLPQTFYTVSNPGMEIKQGDELASRCTMNSMAREDVTFIGLVIDLVSCIIFNTLLMIYFWFK
;
A
#
# COMPACT_ATOMS: atom_id res chain seq x y z
N MET A 1 1.11 8.69 -7.67
CA MET A 1 -0.26 8.19 -7.46
C MET A 1 -0.47 8.01 -5.97
N GLU A 2 -1.58 8.49 -5.43
CA GLU A 2 -1.85 8.50 -3.99
C GLU A 2 -3.26 7.95 -3.73
N SER A 3 -3.43 7.23 -2.63
CA SER A 3 -4.73 6.76 -2.17
C SER A 3 -4.90 7.06 -0.69
N TYR A 4 -6.13 7.30 -0.28
CA TYR A 4 -6.44 7.70 1.08
C TYR A 4 -7.82 7.19 1.49
N CYS A 5 -7.94 6.62 2.69
CA CYS A 5 -9.22 6.25 3.27
C CYS A 5 -9.19 6.38 4.79
N LYS A 6 -10.35 6.64 5.39
CA LYS A 6 -10.53 6.58 6.84
C LYS A 6 -10.86 5.14 7.24
N TYR A 7 -10.26 4.66 8.32
CA TYR A 7 -10.56 3.36 8.89
C TYR A 7 -11.81 3.45 9.75
N GLU A 8 -12.88 2.77 9.34
CA GLU A 8 -14.19 2.82 10.01
C GLU A 8 -14.52 1.55 10.81
N GLY A 9 -13.61 0.56 10.84
CA GLY A 9 -13.84 -0.69 11.56
C GLY A 9 -13.97 -0.50 13.06
N ASP A 10 -14.89 -1.25 13.68
CA ASP A 10 -15.21 -1.15 15.11
C ASP A 10 -14.09 -1.72 16.02
N TYR A 11 -13.21 -2.56 15.46
CA TYR A 11 -12.12 -3.22 16.18
C TYR A 11 -10.76 -2.78 15.65
N PRO A 12 -9.76 -2.59 16.51
CA PRO A 12 -8.41 -2.27 16.07
C PRO A 12 -7.78 -3.45 15.32
N ILE A 13 -6.97 -3.14 14.31
CA ILE A 13 -6.17 -4.10 13.56
C ILE A 13 -4.67 -3.84 13.76
N TYR A 14 -3.90 -4.92 13.71
CA TYR A 14 -2.45 -4.91 13.92
C TYR A 14 -1.75 -5.43 12.68
N PRO A 15 -1.25 -4.54 11.80
CA PRO A 15 -0.40 -4.92 10.68
C PRO A 15 0.77 -5.81 11.12
N VAL A 16 0.86 -7.02 10.56
CA VAL A 16 2.01 -7.93 10.74
C VAL A 16 2.89 -8.02 9.50
N GLY A 17 2.33 -7.72 8.34
CA GLY A 17 3.04 -7.68 7.08
C GLY A 17 2.32 -6.89 6.00
N PHE A 18 3.06 -6.63 4.93
CA PHE A 18 2.58 -5.91 3.76
C PHE A 18 3.16 -6.49 2.47
N ARG A 19 2.46 -6.31 1.36
CA ARG A 19 2.92 -6.65 0.00
C ARG A 19 2.66 -5.46 -0.90
N THR A 20 3.64 -5.14 -1.74
CA THR A 20 3.49 -4.09 -2.76
C THR A 20 3.29 -4.73 -4.13
N HIS A 21 2.48 -4.11 -4.97
CA HIS A 21 2.25 -4.54 -6.34
C HIS A 21 2.14 -3.34 -7.28
N ALA A 22 2.95 -3.37 -8.33
CA ALA A 22 2.85 -2.55 -9.52
C ALA A 22 3.39 -3.32 -10.73
N HIS A 23 3.04 -2.87 -11.92
CA HIS A 23 3.73 -3.25 -13.16
C HIS A 23 5.09 -2.53 -13.27
N GLU A 24 5.74 -2.64 -14.43
CA GLU A 24 7.14 -2.26 -14.66
C GLU A 24 7.50 -0.81 -14.27
N LEU A 25 6.55 0.12 -14.38
CA LEU A 25 6.78 1.53 -14.06
C LEU A 25 6.83 1.84 -12.56
N GLY A 26 6.46 0.88 -11.70
CA GLY A 26 6.49 1.06 -10.25
C GLY A 26 7.91 1.15 -9.70
N TYR A 27 8.26 2.29 -9.11
CA TYR A 27 9.58 2.50 -8.50
C TYR A 27 9.57 2.18 -7.00
N ALA A 28 8.63 2.76 -6.26
CA ALA A 28 8.48 2.56 -4.83
C ALA A 28 7.03 2.74 -4.39
N ILE A 29 6.58 1.87 -3.50
CA ILE A 29 5.25 1.92 -2.91
C ILE A 29 5.39 1.98 -1.40
N SER A 30 4.67 2.91 -0.76
CA SER A 30 4.70 3.14 0.68
C SER A 30 3.31 3.36 1.26
N GLY A 31 3.07 2.80 2.44
CA GLY A 31 1.80 2.91 3.16
C GLY A 31 2.00 3.45 4.57
N TYR A 32 1.02 4.21 5.05
CA TYR A 32 1.08 4.93 6.32
C TYR A 32 -0.26 4.87 7.05
N ARG A 33 -0.17 4.94 8.37
CA ARG A 33 -1.26 5.33 9.25
C ARG A 33 -1.03 6.78 9.69
N VAL A 34 -2.03 7.62 9.51
CA VAL A 34 -2.08 9.00 9.96
C VAL A 34 -3.08 9.09 11.11
N ARG A 35 -2.61 9.63 12.24
CA ARG A 35 -3.41 9.84 13.45
C ARG A 35 -2.98 11.16 14.07
N ASP A 36 -3.92 12.08 14.26
CA ASP A 36 -3.66 13.43 14.81
C ASP A 36 -2.55 14.18 14.04
N GLY A 37 -2.55 14.05 12.70
CA GLY A 37 -1.53 14.62 11.82
C GLY A 37 -0.16 13.93 11.86
N LYS A 38 0.03 12.91 12.70
CA LYS A 38 1.29 12.14 12.79
C LYS A 38 1.25 10.95 11.84
N TRP A 39 2.24 10.92 10.95
CA TRP A 39 2.43 9.85 9.97
C TRP A 39 3.32 8.76 10.56
N MET A 40 2.84 7.52 10.54
CA MET A 40 3.61 6.33 10.93
C MET A 40 3.61 5.34 9.77
N GLU A 41 4.81 4.95 9.32
CA GLU A 41 4.96 4.04 8.18
C GLU A 41 4.53 2.61 8.54
N ILE A 42 3.68 2.02 7.71
CA ILE A 42 3.32 0.60 7.78
C ILE A 42 4.39 -0.23 7.08
N GLY A 43 4.80 0.22 5.89
CA GLY A 43 5.81 -0.44 5.09
C GLY A 43 6.12 0.31 3.81
N ARG A 44 7.31 0.07 3.27
CA ARG A 44 7.79 0.60 1.99
C ARG A 44 8.61 -0.45 1.27
N MET A 45 8.32 -0.67 -0.01
CA MET A 45 9.10 -1.58 -0.84
C MET A 45 9.03 -1.20 -2.32
N SER A 46 10.06 -1.58 -3.08
CA SER A 46 9.99 -1.55 -4.54
C SER A 46 9.10 -2.71 -5.03
N PRO A 47 8.09 -2.45 -5.87
CA PRO A 47 7.24 -3.50 -6.44
C PRO A 47 7.95 -4.35 -7.50
N GLN A 48 9.17 -3.96 -7.91
CA GLN A 48 10.03 -4.74 -8.81
C GLN A 48 10.86 -5.81 -8.07
N LEU A 49 10.92 -5.73 -6.73
CA LEU A 49 11.46 -6.81 -5.91
C LEU A 49 10.42 -7.95 -5.79
N PRO A 50 10.80 -9.15 -5.30
CA PRO A 50 9.86 -10.25 -5.14
C PRO A 50 8.58 -9.81 -4.43
N GLN A 51 7.43 -9.99 -5.09
CA GLN A 51 6.15 -9.50 -4.57
C GLN A 51 5.57 -10.45 -3.51
N THR A 52 6.32 -10.64 -2.43
CA THR A 52 5.95 -11.44 -1.26
C THR A 52 5.45 -10.55 -0.14
N PHE A 53 5.07 -11.17 0.98
CA PHE A 53 4.85 -10.44 2.21
C PHE A 53 6.18 -10.09 2.88
N TYR A 54 6.28 -8.83 3.31
CA TYR A 54 7.37 -8.28 4.10
C TYR A 54 6.84 -7.85 5.47
N THR A 55 7.70 -7.89 6.48
CA THR A 55 7.38 -7.43 7.83
C THR A 55 7.18 -5.92 7.87
N VAL A 56 6.24 -5.45 8.68
CA VAL A 56 5.97 -4.01 8.83
C VAL A 56 7.16 -3.23 9.40
N SER A 57 7.28 -1.95 9.04
CA SER A 57 8.33 -1.05 9.55
C SER A 57 8.19 -0.79 11.05
N ASN A 58 6.95 -0.81 11.58
CA ASN A 58 6.64 -0.58 12.99
C ASN A 58 5.85 -1.76 13.57
N PRO A 59 6.51 -2.82 14.07
CA PRO A 59 5.83 -3.95 14.71
C PRO A 59 4.99 -3.51 15.90
N GLY A 60 3.82 -4.14 16.07
CA GLY A 60 2.89 -3.79 17.15
C GLY A 60 2.13 -2.48 16.92
N MET A 61 2.26 -1.84 15.75
CA MET A 61 1.43 -0.70 15.42
C MET A 61 -0.05 -1.10 15.39
N GLU A 62 -0.88 -0.21 15.91
CA GLU A 62 -2.33 -0.35 15.92
C GLU A 62 -2.93 0.63 14.89
N ILE A 63 -3.88 0.14 14.10
CA ILE A 63 -4.82 0.95 13.31
C ILE A 63 -6.19 0.79 13.96
N LYS A 64 -6.86 1.89 14.31
CA LYS A 64 -8.15 1.89 15.00
C LYS A 64 -9.13 2.84 14.35
N GLN A 65 -10.40 2.72 14.72
CA GLN A 65 -11.47 3.54 14.18
C GLN A 65 -11.12 5.04 14.24
N GLY A 66 -11.28 5.71 13.10
CA GLY A 66 -10.96 7.13 12.95
C GLY A 66 -9.56 7.41 12.40
N ASP A 67 -8.65 6.44 12.40
CA ASP A 67 -7.35 6.59 11.76
C ASP A 67 -7.48 6.76 10.25
N GLU A 68 -6.51 7.43 9.66
CA GLU A 68 -6.44 7.65 8.23
C GLU A 68 -5.34 6.76 7.64
N LEU A 69 -5.66 6.00 6.61
CA LEU A 69 -4.72 5.14 5.90
C LEU A 69 -4.38 5.79 4.57
N ALA A 70 -3.10 6.09 4.39
CA ALA A 70 -2.58 6.73 3.19
C ALA A 70 -1.60 5.79 2.49
N SER A 71 -1.68 5.72 1.17
CA SER A 71 -0.67 5.06 0.35
C SER A 71 -0.17 5.98 -0.74
N ARG A 72 1.11 5.82 -1.10
CA ARG A 72 1.74 6.53 -2.19
C ARG A 72 2.55 5.57 -3.03
N CYS A 73 2.29 5.62 -4.33
CA CYS A 73 3.10 4.97 -5.34
C CYS A 73 3.87 6.01 -6.16
N THR A 74 5.17 5.80 -6.22
CA THR A 74 6.11 6.52 -7.06
C THR A 74 6.34 5.70 -8.32
N MET A 75 6.12 6.33 -9.46
CA MET A 75 6.27 5.72 -10.78
C MET A 75 7.44 6.36 -11.51
N ASN A 76 8.13 5.60 -12.34
CA ASN A 76 9.18 6.09 -13.22
C ASN A 76 8.78 5.87 -14.68
N SER A 77 8.40 6.95 -15.37
CA SER A 77 7.99 6.94 -16.79
C SER A 77 9.05 7.50 -17.74
N MET A 78 10.31 7.63 -17.31
CA MET A 78 11.38 8.26 -18.11
C MET A 78 11.64 7.59 -19.47
N ALA A 79 11.26 6.32 -19.61
CA ALA A 79 11.41 5.53 -20.84
C ALA A 79 10.10 5.36 -21.63
N ARG A 80 9.02 6.06 -21.27
CA ARG A 80 7.72 5.99 -21.96
C ARG A 80 7.52 7.25 -22.80
N GLU A 81 7.11 7.07 -24.05
CA GLU A 81 6.81 8.17 -24.99
C GLU A 81 5.36 8.65 -24.83
N ASP A 82 4.46 7.76 -24.41
CA ASP A 82 3.02 8.02 -24.25
C ASP A 82 2.57 8.03 -22.78
N VAL A 83 1.43 8.70 -22.53
CA VAL A 83 0.77 8.70 -21.22
C VAL A 83 0.27 7.31 -20.88
N THR A 84 0.74 6.76 -19.75
CA THR A 84 0.28 5.48 -19.23
C THR A 84 -0.82 5.66 -18.19
N PHE A 85 -1.95 4.97 -18.37
CA PHE A 85 -3.09 5.00 -17.45
C PHE A 85 -3.08 3.84 -16.46
N ILE A 86 -3.94 3.89 -15.45
CA ILE A 86 -4.09 2.78 -14.50
C ILE A 86 -4.91 1.66 -15.13
N GLY A 87 -4.50 0.41 -14.93
CA GLY A 87 -5.35 -0.73 -15.27
C GLY A 87 -4.68 -2.09 -15.11
N LEU A 88 -5.40 -3.13 -15.56
CA LEU A 88 -5.10 -4.53 -15.25
C LEU A 88 -4.10 -5.18 -16.21
N VAL A 89 -3.91 -4.62 -17.40
CA VAL A 89 -2.99 -5.15 -18.41
C VAL A 89 -1.58 -4.58 -18.22
N ILE A 90 -0.58 -5.33 -18.67
CA ILE A 90 0.83 -5.06 -18.39
C ILE A 90 1.33 -3.69 -18.87
N ASP A 91 0.76 -3.15 -19.95
CA ASP A 91 1.11 -1.84 -20.50
C ASP A 91 0.55 -0.66 -19.69
N LEU A 92 -0.31 -0.94 -18.71
CA LEU A 92 -0.87 0.05 -17.79
C LEU A 92 -0.11 0.05 -16.46
N VAL A 93 -0.36 1.06 -15.63
CA VAL A 93 0.22 1.17 -14.29
C VAL A 93 -0.71 0.52 -13.27
N SER A 94 -0.17 -0.22 -12.31
CA SER A 94 -0.90 -0.69 -11.13
C SER A 94 -0.23 -0.23 -9.85
N CYS A 95 -1.00 -0.03 -8.78
CA CYS A 95 -0.52 0.50 -7.49
C CYS A 95 -1.40 -0.08 -6.38
N ILE A 96 -0.91 -1.10 -5.69
CA ILE A 96 -1.65 -1.73 -4.58
C ILE A 96 -0.69 -2.02 -3.42
N ILE A 97 -1.11 -1.64 -2.22
CA ILE A 97 -0.53 -2.13 -0.96
C ILE A 97 -1.54 -3.08 -0.33
N PHE A 98 -1.16 -4.35 -0.24
CA PHE A 98 -1.89 -5.31 0.57
C PHE A 98 -1.33 -5.29 1.99
N ASN A 99 -2.19 -5.16 2.98
CA ASN A 99 -1.86 -5.46 4.37
C ASN A 99 -2.25 -6.92 4.64
N THR A 100 -1.37 -7.74 5.22
CA THR A 100 -1.63 -9.17 5.43
C THR A 100 -2.90 -9.40 6.25
N LEU A 101 -3.20 -8.54 7.24
CA LEU A 101 -4.44 -8.64 8.01
C LEU A 101 -5.66 -8.29 7.15
N LEU A 102 -5.59 -7.24 6.33
CA LEU A 102 -6.68 -6.85 5.42
C LEU A 102 -6.93 -7.92 4.35
N MET A 103 -5.87 -8.55 3.81
CA MET A 103 -5.98 -9.69 2.90
C MET A 103 -6.65 -10.90 3.57
N ILE A 104 -6.30 -11.21 4.83
CA ILE A 104 -7.00 -12.25 5.60
C ILE A 104 -8.48 -11.89 5.78
N TYR A 105 -8.80 -10.64 6.15
CA TYR A 105 -10.18 -10.17 6.29
C TYR A 105 -11.00 -10.22 4.98
N PHE A 106 -10.39 -9.91 3.84
CA PHE A 106 -11.03 -9.99 2.51
C PHE A 106 -11.08 -11.42 1.95
N TRP A 107 -10.25 -12.34 2.44
CA TRP A 107 -10.24 -13.74 1.98
C TRP A 107 -11.15 -14.66 2.83
N PHE A 108 -11.49 -14.24 4.06
CA PHE A 108 -12.47 -14.90 4.93
C PHE A 108 -13.88 -14.28 4.88
N LYS A 109 -14.17 -13.44 3.88
CA LYS A 109 -15.52 -12.99 3.55
C LYS A 109 -15.90 -13.39 2.14
#